data_AF-A0A2W4M3T9-F1
#
_entry.id   AF-A0A2W4M3T9-F1
#
_cell.length_a   1.000
_cell.length_b   1.000
_cell.length_c   1.000
_cell.angle_alpha   90.00
_cell.angle_beta   90.00
_cell.angle_gamma   90.00
#
_symmetry.space_group_name_H-M   'P 1'
#
loop_
_entity.id
_entity.type
_entity.pdbx_description
1 polymer ?
#
loop_
_entity_poly.entity_id
_entity_poly.type
_entity_poly.pdbx_seq_one_letter_code
_entity_poly.pdbx_strand_id
1 'polypeptide(L)'
;MQHEVTVRVLRTGPVRVGLPEYRTTGAAGLDLEAALEQPIVLAPGERRLVPTGLVLEIPEGYEGQVRPRSGLALRHGISMVNAPGTIDADYRGEIGVLLV
;
A
#
# COMPACT_ATOMS: atom_id res chain seq x y z
N MET A 1 -18.79 -18.31 0.81
CA MET A 1 -18.27 -18.36 2.19
C MET A 1 -17.26 -17.23 2.32
N GLN A 2 -17.34 -16.39 3.34
CA GLN A 2 -16.26 -15.45 3.63
C GLN A 2 -15.12 -16.28 4.25
N HIS A 3 -14.01 -16.41 3.53
CA HIS A 3 -12.80 -16.99 4.10
C HIS A 3 -12.13 -15.90 4.93
N GLU A 4 -12.03 -16.12 6.23
CA GLU A 4 -11.25 -15.27 7.10
C GLU A 4 -9.77 -15.54 6.84
N VAL A 5 -9.03 -14.50 6.45
CA VAL A 5 -7.60 -14.59 6.15
C VAL A 5 -6.88 -13.69 7.15
N THR A 6 -5.99 -14.28 7.93
CA THR A 6 -5.14 -13.53 8.85
C THR A 6 -3.83 -13.16 8.14
N VAL A 7 -3.53 -11.85 8.09
CA VAL A 7 -2.24 -11.33 7.61
C VAL A 7 -1.51 -10.72 8.79
N ARG A 8 -0.28 -11.17 9.07
CA ARG A 8 0.52 -10.59 10.15
C ARG A 8 1.24 -9.36 9.60
N VAL A 9 1.24 -8.29 10.39
CA VAL A 9 1.81 -7.00 9.99
C VAL A 9 2.91 -6.63 10.98
N LEU A 10 4.11 -6.36 10.47
CA LEU A 10 5.19 -5.75 11.22
C LEU A 10 5.31 -4.28 10.81
N ARG A 11 5.34 -3.39 11.80
CA ARG A 11 5.66 -1.98 11.59
C ARG A 11 7.17 -1.76 11.66
N THR A 12 7.73 -1.22 10.59
CA THR A 12 9.15 -0.89 10.43
C THR A 12 9.36 0.61 10.33
N GLY A 13 10.62 1.04 10.25
CA GLY A 13 11.01 2.44 10.06
C GLY A 13 10.82 3.35 11.28
N PRO A 14 11.25 4.62 11.17
CA PRO A 14 11.15 5.61 12.25
C PRO A 14 9.76 6.25 12.35
N VAL A 15 9.00 6.29 11.24
CA VAL A 15 7.65 6.87 11.20
C VAL A 15 6.61 5.78 11.42
N ARG A 16 5.73 5.98 12.41
CA ARG A 16 4.64 5.04 12.72
C ARG A 16 3.34 5.52 12.08
N VAL A 17 2.82 4.72 11.16
CA VAL A 17 1.49 4.90 10.56
C VAL A 17 0.46 3.96 11.20
N GLY A 18 -0.82 4.26 10.98
CA GLY A 18 -1.92 3.38 11.41
C GLY A 18 -1.84 2.00 10.73
N LEU A 19 -2.42 0.97 11.37
CA LEU A 19 -2.69 -0.25 10.60
C LEU A 19 -3.79 0.07 9.59
N PRO A 20 -3.70 -0.44 8.35
CA PRO A 20 -4.77 -0.28 7.40
C PRO A 20 -6.04 -0.98 7.87
N GLU A 21 -7.18 -0.31 7.67
CA GLU A 21 -8.48 -0.81 8.10
C GLU A 21 -9.51 -0.65 6.97
N TYR A 22 -10.41 -1.63 6.85
CA TYR A 22 -11.58 -1.48 6.00
C TYR A 22 -12.50 -0.43 6.60
N ARG A 23 -12.72 0.66 5.87
CA ARG A 23 -13.53 1.79 6.35
C ARG A 23 -15.02 1.48 6.44
N THR A 24 -15.50 0.49 5.68
CA THR A 24 -16.89 0.03 5.69
C THR A 24 -16.96 -1.48 5.51
N THR A 25 -18.09 -2.08 5.86
CA THR A 25 -18.32 -3.54 5.73
C THR A 25 -18.30 -4.04 4.28
N GLY A 26 -18.52 -3.15 3.30
CA GLY A 26 -18.49 -3.48 1.87
C GLY A 26 -17.20 -3.07 1.15
N ALA A 27 -16.19 -2.57 1.88
CA ALA A 27 -14.94 -2.14 1.28
C ALA A 27 -14.15 -3.32 0.72
N ALA A 28 -13.75 -3.24 -0.55
CA ALA A 28 -12.92 -4.25 -1.20
C ALA A 28 -11.42 -4.09 -0.91
N GLY A 29 -11.00 -2.92 -0.43
CA GLY A 29 -9.61 -2.61 -0.11
C GLY A 29 -9.50 -1.69 1.11
N LEU A 30 -8.27 -1.55 1.58
CA LEU A 30 -7.86 -0.72 2.70
C LEU A 30 -6.87 0.34 2.17
N ASP A 31 -6.88 1.53 2.78
CA ASP A 31 -5.95 2.60 2.41
C ASP A 31 -4.59 2.37 3.08
N LEU A 32 -3.50 2.57 2.32
CA LEU A 32 -2.13 2.61 2.84
C LEU A 32 -1.73 4.06 3.11
N GLU A 33 -1.02 4.28 4.21
CA GLU A 33 -0.49 5.58 4.60
C GLU A 33 0.99 5.70 4.23
N ALA A 34 1.43 6.90 3.85
CA ALA A 34 2.83 7.18 3.56
C ALA A 34 3.61 7.38 4.87
N ALA A 35 4.59 6.51 5.14
CA ALA A 35 5.45 6.60 6.31
C ALA A 35 6.63 7.55 6.05
N LEU A 36 6.33 8.85 5.91
CA LEU A 36 7.30 9.89 5.60
C LEU A 36 7.54 10.81 6.79
N GLU A 37 8.80 11.14 7.09
CA GLU A 37 9.14 12.12 8.14
C GLU A 37 8.78 13.55 7.71
N GLN A 38 8.88 13.82 6.40
CA GLN A 38 8.55 15.10 5.81
C GLN A 38 7.82 14.91 4.47
N PRO A 39 6.97 15.87 4.06
CA PRO A 39 6.32 15.84 2.76
C PRO A 39 7.32 15.74 1.61
N ILE A 40 6.93 15.02 0.57
CA ILE A 40 7.66 14.97 -0.69
C ILE A 40 6.93 15.79 -1.75
N VAL A 41 7.70 16.39 -2.66
CA VAL A 41 7.17 16.91 -3.92
C VAL A 41 7.40 15.83 -4.98
N LEU A 42 6.39 15.61 -5.82
CA LEU A 42 6.46 14.73 -6.99
C LEU A 42 6.22 15.60 -8.23
N ALA A 43 7.27 15.85 -9.01
CA ALA A 43 7.15 16.64 -10.24
C ALA A 43 6.42 15.84 -11.34
N PRO A 44 5.83 16.50 -12.35
CA PRO A 44 5.17 15.80 -13.45
C PRO A 44 6.08 14.77 -14.13
N GLY A 45 5.67 13.51 -14.15
CA GLY A 45 6.42 12.39 -14.73
C GLY A 45 7.55 11.84 -13.86
N GLU A 46 7.83 12.46 -12.70
CA GLU A 46 8.74 11.92 -11.70
C GLU A 46 8.16 10.63 -11.11
N ARG A 47 9.02 9.69 -10.76
CA ARG A 47 8.62 8.45 -10.09
C ARG A 47 9.30 8.38 -8.75
N ARG A 48 8.54 8.05 -7.71
CA ARG A 48 9.11 7.92 -6.36
C ARG A 48 8.55 6.70 -5.64
N LEU A 49 9.45 5.92 -5.05
CA LEU A 49 9.06 4.86 -4.12
C LEU A 49 8.72 5.50 -2.77
N VAL A 50 7.47 5.39 -2.36
CA VAL A 50 6.98 5.91 -1.08
C VAL A 50 6.87 4.77 -0.08
N PRO A 51 7.58 4.83 1.07
CA PRO A 51 7.51 3.79 2.10
C PRO A 51 6.16 3.78 2.80
N THR A 52 5.71 2.60 3.20
CA THR A 52 4.50 2.44 4.03
C THR A 52 4.83 2.18 5.50
N GLY A 53 6.08 1.82 5.82
CA GLY A 53 6.46 1.37 7.15
C GLY A 53 5.84 0.01 7.51
N LEU A 54 5.32 -0.74 6.55
CA LEU A 54 4.64 -2.03 6.76
C LEU A 54 5.37 -3.17 6.04
N VAL A 55 5.58 -4.27 6.75
CA VAL A 55 5.96 -5.58 6.22
C VAL A 55 4.81 -6.53 6.48
N LEU A 56 4.44 -7.33 5.47
CA LEU A 56 3.33 -8.28 5.57
C LEU A 56 3.82 -9.72 5.51
N GLU A 57 3.17 -10.58 6.28
CA GLU A 57 3.23 -12.03 6.16
C GLU A 57 1.90 -12.48 5.55
N ILE A 58 1.85 -12.56 4.22
CA ILE A 58 0.68 -13.04 3.47
C ILE A 58 0.71 -14.58 3.47
N PRO A 59 -0.39 -15.26 3.81
CA PRO A 59 -0.44 -16.72 3.80
C PRO A 59 -0.32 -17.27 2.38
N GLU A 60 0.28 -18.46 2.25
CA GLU A 60 0.37 -19.18 0.97
C GLU A 60 -1.02 -19.37 0.34
N GLY A 61 -1.08 -19.25 -1.00
CA GLY A 61 -2.34 -19.29 -1.75
C GLY A 61 -3.05 -17.93 -1.87
N TYR A 62 -2.48 -16.86 -1.30
CA TYR A 62 -2.98 -15.49 -1.41
C TYR A 62 -1.89 -14.55 -1.93
N GLU A 63 -2.32 -13.42 -2.48
CA GLU A 63 -1.45 -12.29 -2.81
C GLU A 63 -2.06 -10.99 -2.26
N GLY A 64 -1.22 -9.98 -2.07
CA GLY A 64 -1.64 -8.61 -1.87
C GLY A 64 -1.62 -7.85 -3.19
N GLN A 65 -2.56 -6.93 -3.38
CA GLN A 65 -2.52 -6.01 -4.53
C GLN A 65 -2.61 -4.57 -4.05
N VAL A 66 -1.61 -3.77 -4.41
CA VAL A 66 -1.63 -2.32 -4.22
C VAL A 66 -2.20 -1.67 -5.48
N ARG A 67 -3.25 -0.88 -5.33
CA ARG A 67 -3.97 -0.23 -6.44
C ARG A 67 -4.05 1.29 -6.23
N PRO A 68 -4.11 2.09 -7.31
CA PRO A 68 -4.24 3.55 -7.18
C PRO A 68 -5.57 3.95 -6.54
N ARG A 69 -5.56 5.02 -5.74
CA ARG A 69 -6.79 5.64 -5.24
C ARG A 69 -7.42 6.48 -6.34
N SER A 70 -8.64 6.12 -6.76
CA SER A 70 -9.34 6.79 -7.87
C SER A 70 -9.47 8.31 -7.70
N GLY A 71 -9.68 8.78 -6.47
CA GLY A 71 -9.75 10.21 -6.17
C GLY A 71 -8.43 10.96 -6.38
N LEU A 72 -7.29 10.33 -6.11
CA LEU A 72 -5.97 10.94 -6.37
C LEU A 72 -5.67 10.95 -7.87
N ALA A 73 -5.96 9.85 -8.56
CA ALA A 73 -5.80 9.75 -10.00
C ALA A 73 -6.64 10.80 -10.75
N LEU A 74 -7.92 10.94 -10.39
CA LEU A 74 -8.83 11.87 -11.08
C LEU A 74 -8.48 13.34 -10.82
N ARG A 75 -8.13 13.71 -9.57
CA ARG A 75 -7.94 15.12 -9.20
C ARG A 75 -6.52 15.64 -9.38
N HIS A 76 -5.53 14.75 -9.30
CA HIS A 76 -4.12 15.14 -9.25
C HIS A 76 -3.26 14.40 -10.28
N GLY A 77 -3.82 13.45 -11.03
CA GLY A 77 -3.04 12.62 -11.96
C GLY A 77 -2.10 11.62 -11.27
N ILE A 78 -2.17 11.51 -9.94
CA ILE A 78 -1.29 10.63 -9.16
C ILE A 78 -1.76 9.18 -9.31
N SER A 79 -0.86 8.33 -9.78
CA SER A 79 -1.12 6.91 -9.97
C SER A 79 0.12 6.07 -9.60
N MET A 80 0.14 4.81 -10.02
CA MET A 80 1.28 3.92 -9.88
C MET A 80 1.64 3.34 -11.24
N VAL A 81 2.93 3.35 -11.60
CA VAL A 81 3.39 2.78 -12.89
C VAL A 81 3.28 1.25 -12.95
N ASN A 82 3.25 0.60 -11.79
CA ASN A 82 3.21 -0.86 -11.65
C ASN A 82 1.84 -1.35 -11.15
N ALA A 83 0.75 -0.57 -11.32
CA ALA A 83 -0.57 -0.99 -10.87
C ALA A 83 -1.18 -2.12 -11.74
N PRO A 84 -1.83 -3.13 -11.13
CA PRO A 84 -1.80 -3.46 -9.70
C PRO A 84 -0.41 -3.96 -9.28
N GLY A 85 0.12 -3.45 -8.17
CA GLY A 85 1.39 -3.91 -7.62
C GLY A 85 1.19 -5.18 -6.79
N THR A 86 1.74 -6.30 -7.24
CA THR A 86 1.64 -7.60 -6.56
C THR A 86 2.57 -7.68 -5.35
N ILE A 87 2.07 -8.22 -4.25
CA ILE A 87 2.84 -8.60 -3.07
C ILE A 87 2.67 -10.12 -2.91
N ASP A 88 3.74 -10.85 -3.24
CA ASP A 88 3.75 -12.31 -3.16
C ASP A 88 3.75 -12.81 -1.71
N ALA A 89 3.27 -14.04 -1.50
CA ALA A 89 3.20 -14.67 -0.18
C ALA A 89 4.57 -14.87 0.49
N ASP A 90 5.66 -14.91 -0.29
CA ASP A 90 7.04 -15.05 0.19
C ASP A 90 7.78 -13.71 0.34
N TYR A 91 7.16 -12.58 -0.03
CA TYR A 91 7.75 -11.27 0.14
C TYR A 91 7.78 -10.86 1.63
N ARG A 92 8.96 -10.52 2.13
CA ARG A 92 9.18 -10.07 3.53
C ARG A 92 9.88 -8.72 3.63
N GLY A 93 9.97 -8.00 2.52
CA GLY A 93 10.46 -6.62 2.51
C GLY A 93 9.39 -5.64 2.98
N GLU A 94 9.80 -4.39 3.21
CA GLU A 94 8.85 -3.30 3.39
C GLU A 94 8.06 -3.09 2.09
N ILE A 95 6.76 -2.85 2.20
CA ILE A 95 5.94 -2.44 1.07
C ILE A 95 6.25 -0.98 0.74
N GLY A 96 6.66 -0.73 -0.49
CA GLY A 96 6.75 0.61 -1.06
C GLY A 96 5.74 0.80 -2.19
N VAL A 97 5.18 2.00 -2.30
CA VAL A 97 4.25 2.38 -3.37
C VAL A 97 4.99 3.23 -4.39
N LEU A 98 5.11 2.75 -5.63
CA LEU A 98 5.82 3.47 -6.70
C LEU A 98 4.87 4.46 -7.40
N LEU A 99 4.84 5.69 -6.90
CA LEU A 99 3.97 6.75 -7.41
C LEU A 99 4.54 7.41 -8.66
N VAL A 100 3.64 7.90 -9.53
CA VAL A 100 3.89 8.75 -10.70
C VAL A 100 2.79 9.80 -10.85
#